data_AF-X8DEQ2-F1
#
_entry.id   AF-X8DEQ2-F1
#
_cell.length_a   1.000
_cell.length_b   1.000
_cell.length_c   1.000
_cell.angle_alpha   90.00
_cell.angle_beta   90.00
_cell.angle_gamma   90.00
#
_symmetry.space_group_name_H-M   'P 1'
#
loop_
_entity.id
_entity.type
_entity.pdbx_description
1 polymer ?
#
loop_
_entity_poly.entity_id
_entity_poly.type
_entity_poly.pdbx_seq_one_letter_code
_entity_poly.pdbx_strand_id
1 'polypeptide(L)' 'MAQKPIQAWHYVSMPVSNGLVDYEEYYEIDAEQYKLFLANTSAAVSFVEACRKHEHDDRLIQKPGTNRGTPV' A
#
# COMPACT_ATOMS: atom_id res chain seq x y z
N MET A 1 3.25 35.38 -2.76
CA MET A 1 2.77 34.21 -1.99
C MET A 1 3.31 32.97 -2.67
N ALA A 2 4.28 32.28 -2.07
CA ALA A 2 4.79 31.04 -2.64
C ALA A 2 3.75 29.94 -2.43
N GLN A 3 3.26 29.33 -3.52
CA GLN A 3 2.41 28.15 -3.47
C GLN A 3 3.25 27.02 -2.87
N LYS A 4 2.90 26.55 -1.66
CA LYS A 4 3.50 25.34 -1.09
C LYS A 4 3.25 24.19 -2.09
N PRO A 5 4.27 23.43 -2.51
CA PRO A 5 4.06 22.35 -3.45
C PRO A 5 3.03 21.38 -2.86
N ILE A 6 2.04 21.00 -3.67
CA ILE A 6 1.10 19.95 -3.32
C ILE A 6 1.92 18.67 -3.33
N GLN A 7 2.23 18.16 -2.13
CA GLN A 7 2.89 16.87 -2.00
C GLN A 7 1.85 15.81 -2.37
N ALA A 8 2.05 15.15 -3.51
CA ALA A 8 1.23 14.02 -3.91
C ALA A 8 1.62 12.81 -3.06
N TRP A 9 0.65 12.25 -2.35
CA TRP A 9 0.82 11.02 -1.58
C TRP A 9 0.49 9.86 -2.50
N HIS A 10 1.46 8.97 -2.73
CA HIS A 10 1.27 7.78 -3.55
C HIS A 10 1.10 6.58 -2.62
N TYR A 11 0.27 5.63 -3.06
CA TYR A 11 0.04 4.43 -2.30
C TYR A 11 -0.21 3.23 -3.21
N VAL A 12 0.03 2.06 -2.65
CA VAL A 12 -0.49 0.78 -3.18
C VAL A 12 -1.66 0.37 -2.30
N SER A 13 -2.77 -0.05 -2.91
CA SER A 13 -3.88 -0.67 -2.20
C SER A 13 -3.93 -2.17 -2.48
N MET A 14 -4.30 -2.96 -1.48
CA MET A 14 -4.59 -4.38 -1.66
C MET A 14 -5.81 -4.81 -0.84
N PRO A 15 -6.65 -5.70 -1.38
CA PRO A 15 -7.80 -6.21 -0.66
C PRO A 15 -7.36 -7.22 0.40
N VAL A 16 -7.99 -7.14 1.56
CA VAL A 16 -7.81 -8.02 2.71
C VAL A 16 -9.19 -8.41 3.24
N SER A 17 -9.35 -9.67 3.61
CA SER A 17 -10.59 -10.17 4.21
C SER A 17 -10.31 -10.73 5.59
N ASN A 18 -11.09 -10.33 6.60
CA ASN A 18 -11.01 -10.95 7.94
C ASN A 18 -12.06 -12.03 8.18
N GLY A 19 -12.70 -12.51 7.11
CA GLY A 19 -13.79 -13.49 7.17
C GLY A 19 -15.14 -12.91 7.60
N LEU A 20 -15.19 -11.65 8.06
CA LEU A 20 -16.42 -10.91 8.36
C LEU A 20 -16.63 -9.74 7.41
N VAL A 21 -15.55 -9.05 7.03
CA VAL A 21 -15.55 -7.93 6.10
C VAL A 21 -14.34 -8.00 5.17
N ASP A 22 -14.55 -7.54 3.94
CA ASP A 22 -13.49 -7.22 2.99
C ASP A 22 -13.16 -5.74 3.11
N TYR A 23 -11.88 -5.41 3.15
CA TYR A 23 -11.39 -4.04 3.27
C TYR A 23 -10.07 -3.85 2.50
N GLU A 24 -9.67 -2.61 2.32
CA GLU A 24 -8.42 -2.26 1.63
C GLU A 24 -7.34 -1.87 2.63
N GLU A 25 -6.16 -2.46 2.48
CA GLU A 25 -4.95 -1.95 3.11
C GLU A 25 -4.22 -0.99 2.18
N TYR A 26 -3.71 0.11 2.73
CA TYR A 26 -3.01 1.14 1.99
C TYR A 26 -1.57 1.28 2.51
N TYR A 27 -0.61 1.12 1.60
CA TYR A 27 0.81 1.22 1.88
C TYR A 27 1.37 2.47 1.21
N GLU A 28 2.05 3.31 1.98
CA GLU A 28 2.73 4.50 1.44
C GLU A 28 3.90 4.09 0.54
N ILE A 29 4.01 4.74 -0.62
CA ILE A 29 5.15 4.63 -1.52
C ILE A 29 5.66 6.01 -1.90
N ASP A 30 6.95 6.12 -2.19
CA ASP A 30 7.51 7.36 -2.68
C ASP A 30 7.23 7.57 -4.18
N ALA A 31 7.59 8.76 -4.68
CA ALA A 31 7.35 9.14 -6.07
C ALA A 31 8.20 8.33 -7.08
N GLU A 32 9.33 7.76 -6.67
CA GLU A 32 10.17 6.92 -7.54
C GLU A 32 9.57 5.53 -7.68
N GLN A 33 9.15 4.93 -6.55
CA GLN A 33 8.40 3.67 -6.53
C GLN A 33 7.11 3.78 -7.35
N TYR A 34 6.36 4.88 -7.20
CA TYR A 34 5.16 5.12 -8.01
C TYR A 34 5.45 5.09 -9.51
N LYS A 35 6.46 5.84 -9.97
CA LYS A 35 6.85 5.86 -11.38
C LYS A 35 7.33 4.49 -11.86
N LEU A 36 8.10 3.78 -11.04
CA LEU A 36 8.57 2.43 -11.34
C LEU A 36 7.40 1.46 -11.50
N PHE A 37 6.43 1.50 -10.59
CA PHE A 37 5.29 0.58 -10.62
C PHE A 37 4.38 0.85 -11.83
N LEU A 38 4.23 2.10 -12.25
CA LEU A 38 3.54 2.45 -13.49
C LEU A 38 4.26 1.93 -14.74
N ALA A 39 5.61 1.94 -14.74
CA ALA A 39 6.40 1.50 -15.88
C ALA A 39 6.67 -0.02 -15.89
N ASN A 40 6.63 -0.67 -14.72
CA ASN A 40 6.97 -2.07 -14.53
C ASN A 40 6.00 -2.73 -13.54
N THR A 41 4.92 -3.31 -14.08
CA THR A 41 3.91 -4.02 -13.30
C THR A 41 4.49 -5.18 -12.50
N SER A 42 5.54 -5.87 -12.97
CA SER A 42 6.16 -6.97 -12.22
C SER A 42 6.83 -6.49 -10.93
N ALA A 43 7.37 -5.26 -10.91
CA ALA A 43 7.92 -4.67 -9.69
C ALA A 43 6.81 -4.34 -8.68
N ALA A 44 5.67 -3.85 -9.16
CA ALA A 44 4.50 -3.59 -8.33
C ALA A 44 3.95 -4.89 -7.72
N VAL A 45 3.84 -5.96 -8.51
CA VAL A 45 3.39 -7.28 -8.02
C VAL A 45 4.33 -7.82 -6.94
N SER A 46 5.64 -7.79 -7.16
CA SER A 46 6.62 -8.24 -6.15
C SER A 46 6.49 -7.47 -4.84
N PHE A 47 6.23 -6.16 -4.91
CA PHE A 47 5.99 -5.35 -3.72
C PHE A 47 4.68 -5.72 -3.00
N VAL A 48 3.59 -5.93 -3.74
CA VAL A 48 2.32 -6.41 -3.17
C VAL A 48 2.50 -7.77 -2.49
N GLU A 49 3.22 -8.70 -3.09
CA GLU A 49 3.51 -10.00 -2.48
C GLU A 49 4.32 -9.89 -1.17
N ALA A 50 5.23 -8.92 -1.07
CA ALA A 50 5.91 -8.61 0.20
C ALA A 50 4.94 -8.01 1.23
N CYS A 51 4.02 -7.14 0.80
CA CYS A 51 2.95 -6.60 1.67
C CYS A 51 2.04 -7.71 2.19
N ARG A 52 1.68 -8.70 1.37
CA ARG A 52 0.91 -9.89 1.79
C ARG A 52 1.60 -10.72 2.87
N LYS A 53 2.93 -10.67 2.93
CA LYS A 53 3.76 -11.31 3.98
C LYS A 53 4.02 -10.41 5.18
N HIS A 54 3.42 -9.22 5.20
CA HIS A 54 3.57 -8.20 6.25
C HIS A 54 4.99 -7.64 6.38
N GLU A 55 5.79 -7.73 5.30
CA GLU A 55 7.19 -7.27 5.28
C GLU A 55 7.32 -5.73 5.24
N HIS A 56 6.21 -5.02 4.98
CA HIS A 56 6.14 -3.56 4.82
C HIS A 56 5.10 -2.90 5.73
N ASP A 57 4.77 -3.53 6.86
CA ASP A 57 3.80 -3.00 7.83
C ASP A 57 4.19 -1.64 8.42
N ASP A 58 5.49 -1.29 8.39
CA ASP A 58 6.01 0.02 8.75
C ASP A 58 5.46 1.15 7.87
N ARG A 59 4.97 0.81 6.67
CA ARG A 59 4.43 1.75 5.67
C ARG A 59 2.90 1.77 5.61
N LEU A 60 2.22 1.02 6.49
CA LEU A 60 0.76 1.03 6.55
C LEU A 60 0.24 2.40 6.98
N ILE A 61 -0.59 2.99 6.13
CA ILE A 61 -1.25 4.27 6.42
C ILE A 61 -2.28 4.08 7.54
N GLN A 62 -2.96 2.94 7.56
CA GLN A 62 -3.91 2.57 8.61
C GLN A 62 -3.38 1.33 9.33
N LYS A 63 -3.09 1.47 10.62
CA LYS A 63 -2.67 0.31 11.42
C LYS A 63 -3.82 -0.68 11.54
N PRO A 64 -3.58 -1.97 11.29
CA PRO A 64 -4.62 -2.97 11.36
C PRO A 64 -5.11 -3.15 12.79
N GLY A 65 -6.40 -3.44 12.94
CA GLY A 65 -6.98 -3.82 14.24
C GLY A 65 -6.54 -5.22 14.68
N THR A 66 -7.00 -5.64 15.86
CA THR A 66 -6.64 -6.94 16.47
C THR A 66 -6.95 -8.15 15.58
N ASN A 67 -7.95 -8.04 14.69
CA ASN A 67 -8.27 -9.06 13.70
C ASN A 67 -8.09 -8.49 12.28
N ARG A 68 -6.83 -8.42 11.84
CA ARG A 68 -6.42 -7.97 10.52
C ARG A 68 -6.97 -8.85 9.39
N GLY A 69 -7.15 -10.14 9.61
CA GLY A 69 -7.57 -11.04 8.53
C GLY A 69 -6.43 -11.44 7.59
N THR A 70 -6.81 -11.98 6.43
CA THR A 70 -5.92 -12.57 5.43
C THR A 70 -6.01 -11.80 4.12
N PRO A 71 -4.88 -11.43 3.50
CA PRO A 71 -4.88 -10.84 2.16
C PRO A 71 -5.57 -11.75 1.13
N VAL A 72 -6.44 -11.19 0.28
CA VAL A 72 -7.21 -11.95 -0.75
C VAL A 72 -6.84 -11.62 -2.17
#